data_AF-A0A5N7SN56-F1
#
_entry.id   AF-A0A5N7SN56-F1
#
_cell.length_a   1.000
_cell.length_b   1.000
_cell.length_c   1.000
_cell.angle_alpha   90.00
_cell.angle_beta   90.00
_cell.angle_gamma   90.00
#
_symmetry.space_group_name_H-M   'P 1'
#
loop_
_entity.id
_entity.type
_entity.pdbx_description
1 polymer ?
#
loop_
_entity_poly.entity_id
_entity_poly.type
_entity_poly.pdbx_seq_one_letter_code
_entity_poly.pdbx_strand_id
1 'polypeptide(L)'
;MNISPTLGLPCGPALRAAPAEREPAVAPVAAAMSVKKPRRSAPQHALAGYNTTRIVMEFMRWAVELSDFPTVEAIVRHFGVSRATAYRWRNSLGETYRLETLPPNEHELTRIGSPGPAARGKHGAGEP
;
A
#
# COMPACT_ATOMS: atom_id res chain seq x y z
N MET A 1 -21.73 -27.71 11.57
CA MET A 1 -22.20 -26.84 10.47
C MET A 1 -21.03 -26.66 9.52
N ASN A 2 -21.14 -27.15 8.28
CA ASN A 2 -20.08 -27.14 7.30
C ASN A 2 -20.44 -26.08 6.25
N ILE A 3 -19.74 -24.95 6.24
CA ILE A 3 -20.02 -23.84 5.33
C ILE A 3 -19.05 -23.98 4.16
N SER A 4 -19.50 -24.61 3.08
CA SER A 4 -18.74 -24.67 1.84
C SER A 4 -18.89 -23.33 1.08
N PRO A 5 -17.81 -22.61 0.75
CA PRO A 5 -17.92 -21.44 -0.10
C PRO A 5 -17.86 -21.89 -1.57
N THR A 6 -19.01 -21.84 -2.26
CA THR A 6 -19.06 -21.99 -3.71
C THR A 6 -18.47 -20.72 -4.34
N LEU A 7 -17.21 -20.80 -4.79
CA LEU A 7 -16.58 -19.72 -5.54
C LEU A 7 -17.18 -19.65 -6.96
N GLY A 8 -17.68 -18.46 -7.29
CA GLY A 8 -18.29 -18.13 -8.57
C GLY A 8 -17.41 -18.46 -9.77
N LEU A 9 -18.06 -18.94 -10.82
CA LEU A 9 -17.48 -19.23 -12.12
C LEU A 9 -16.81 -17.97 -12.71
N PRO A 10 -15.59 -18.08 -13.29
CA PRO A 10 -15.06 -17.02 -14.12
C PRO A 10 -15.83 -16.98 -15.45
N CYS A 11 -16.36 -15.81 -15.82
CA CYS A 11 -16.84 -15.55 -17.18
C CYS A 11 -15.72 -15.87 -18.19
N GLY A 12 -15.95 -16.86 -19.04
CA GLY A 12 -15.08 -17.15 -20.18
C GLY A 12 -15.14 -16.02 -21.22
N PRO A 13 -14.09 -15.84 -22.05
CA PRO A 13 -14.13 -14.87 -23.14
C PRO A 13 -15.05 -15.38 -24.25
N ALA A 14 -16.03 -14.56 -24.64
CA ALA A 14 -16.86 -14.81 -25.81
C ALA A 14 -15.98 -14.91 -27.07
N LEU A 15 -16.10 -16.05 -27.75
CA LEU A 15 -15.38 -16.38 -28.97
C LEU A 15 -16.12 -15.80 -30.19
N ARG A 16 -15.38 -15.00 -30.99
CA ARG A 16 -15.51 -14.74 -32.44
C ARG A 16 -16.78 -14.09 -33.04
N ALA A 17 -16.54 -13.05 -33.84
CA ALA A 17 -17.07 -12.94 -35.20
C ALA A 17 -16.16 -12.06 -36.09
N ALA A 18 -15.67 -12.62 -37.19
CA ALA A 18 -15.26 -11.95 -38.44
C ALA A 18 -15.64 -12.95 -39.56
N PRO A 19 -16.10 -12.53 -40.75
CA PRO A 19 -15.27 -11.75 -41.68
C PRO A 19 -16.02 -10.78 -42.63
N ALA A 20 -15.28 -9.89 -43.30
CA ALA A 20 -15.62 -9.43 -44.65
C ALA A 20 -14.34 -8.90 -45.34
N GLU A 21 -14.02 -9.45 -46.51
CA GLU A 21 -12.86 -9.13 -47.35
C GLU A 21 -13.04 -7.82 -48.14
N ARG A 22 -11.96 -7.04 -48.32
CA ARG A 22 -11.30 -6.76 -49.63
C ARG A 22 -10.06 -5.84 -49.50
N GLU A 23 -9.04 -6.22 -50.27
CA GLU A 23 -7.66 -5.74 -50.55
C GLU A 23 -7.53 -4.29 -51.11
N PRO A 24 -6.32 -3.78 -51.49
CA PRO A 24 -5.08 -3.49 -50.75
C PRO A 24 -4.68 -1.98 -50.83
N ALA A 25 -3.74 -1.55 -49.97
CA ALA A 25 -2.65 -0.57 -50.24
C ALA A 25 -2.38 0.39 -49.07
N VAL A 26 -1.09 0.73 -48.94
CA VAL A 26 -0.43 1.62 -47.98
C VAL A 26 -0.04 0.93 -46.66
N ALA A 27 1.21 0.50 -46.63
CA ALA A 27 1.88 -0.05 -45.45
C ALA A 27 1.84 0.93 -44.27
N PRO A 28 1.34 0.54 -43.09
CA PRO A 28 1.50 1.34 -41.90
C PRO A 28 2.87 1.05 -41.28
N VAL A 29 3.66 2.11 -41.08
CA VAL A 29 4.82 2.08 -40.20
C VAL A 29 4.37 1.54 -38.85
N ALA A 30 4.83 0.33 -38.52
CA ALA A 30 4.49 -0.35 -37.29
C ALA A 30 5.02 0.46 -36.10
N ALA A 31 4.16 1.31 -35.53
CA ALA A 31 4.31 1.74 -34.16
C ALA A 31 4.26 0.45 -33.32
N ALA A 32 5.42 0.04 -32.80
CA ALA A 32 5.54 -1.07 -31.88
C ALA A 32 4.78 -0.73 -30.61
N MET A 33 3.47 -0.94 -30.62
CA MET A 33 2.64 -0.98 -29.43
C MET A 33 3.11 -2.18 -28.64
N SER A 34 4.04 -1.94 -27.72
CA SER A 34 4.35 -2.88 -26.67
C SER A 34 3.11 -3.00 -25.80
N VAL A 35 2.18 -3.85 -26.22
CA VAL A 35 1.10 -4.35 -25.40
C VAL A 35 1.80 -5.07 -24.26
N LYS A 36 2.00 -4.37 -23.15
CA LYS A 36 2.46 -4.96 -21.89
C LYS A 36 1.41 -6.00 -21.51
N LYS A 37 1.59 -7.22 -21.98
CA LYS A 37 0.75 -8.36 -21.66
C LYS A 37 0.79 -8.45 -20.13
N PRO A 38 -0.33 -8.22 -19.42
CA PRO A 38 -0.32 -8.33 -17.97
C PRO A 38 0.10 -9.77 -17.68
N ARG A 39 1.28 -9.93 -17.09
CA ARG A 39 1.74 -11.22 -16.59
C ARG A 39 0.87 -11.55 -15.38
N ARG A 40 -0.35 -12.00 -15.64
CA ARG A 40 -1.14 -12.71 -14.64
C ARG A 40 -0.45 -14.05 -14.46
N SER A 41 0.45 -14.10 -13.48
CA SER A 41 0.99 -15.35 -12.99
C SER A 41 -0.20 -16.21 -12.58
N ALA A 42 -0.40 -17.34 -13.26
CA ALA A 42 -1.38 -18.32 -12.85
C ALA A 42 -1.08 -18.73 -11.39
N PRO A 43 -2.10 -18.93 -10.54
CA PRO A 43 -1.90 -19.40 -9.18
C PRO A 43 -1.04 -20.68 -9.20
N GLN A 44 0.11 -20.66 -8.53
CA GLN A 44 1.01 -21.82 -8.50
C GLN A 44 0.44 -22.99 -7.68
N HIS A 45 -0.51 -22.69 -6.79
CA HIS A 45 -1.27 -23.66 -6.00
C HIS A 45 -2.60 -23.02 -5.53
N ALA A 46 -3.54 -23.83 -5.04
CA ALA A 46 -4.88 -23.38 -4.62
C ALA A 46 -4.88 -22.26 -3.56
N LEU A 47 -3.79 -22.15 -2.79
CA LEU A 47 -3.61 -21.15 -1.73
C LEU A 47 -2.70 -19.98 -2.14
N ALA A 48 -2.26 -19.88 -3.39
CA ALA A 48 -1.28 -18.86 -3.80
C ALA A 48 -1.77 -17.41 -3.60
N GLY A 49 -3.09 -17.17 -3.51
CA GLY A 49 -3.68 -15.88 -3.15
C GLY A 49 -3.96 -15.67 -1.66
N TYR A 50 -3.92 -16.73 -0.85
CA TYR A 50 -4.30 -16.67 0.57
C TYR A 50 -3.24 -15.98 1.44
N ASN A 51 -1.97 -15.95 1.00
CA ASN A 51 -0.89 -15.34 1.77
C ASN A 51 -1.16 -13.84 2.02
N THR A 52 -1.66 -13.12 1.01
CA THR A 52 -1.96 -11.69 1.15
C THR A 52 -3.18 -11.45 2.04
N THR A 53 -4.22 -12.27 1.94
CA THR A 53 -5.38 -12.15 2.83
C THR A 53 -5.00 -12.45 4.27
N ARG A 54 -4.23 -13.51 4.49
CA ARG A 54 -3.76 -13.90 5.82
C ARG A 54 -2.93 -12.80 6.48
N ILE A 55 -1.95 -12.25 5.75
CA ILE A 55 -1.07 -11.22 6.34
C ILE A 55 -1.84 -9.94 6.69
N VAL A 56 -2.84 -9.56 5.89
CA VAL A 56 -3.71 -8.40 6.19
C VAL A 56 -4.58 -8.67 7.41
N MET A 57 -5.18 -9.85 7.53
CA MET A 57 -5.97 -10.21 8.71
C MET A 57 -5.12 -10.23 9.98
N GLU A 58 -3.90 -10.77 9.90
CA GLU A 58 -2.95 -10.79 11.02
C GLU A 58 -2.53 -9.38 11.42
N PHE A 59 -2.26 -8.50 10.46
CA PHE A 59 -2.00 -7.08 10.70
C PHE A 59 -3.16 -6.38 11.42
N MET A 60 -4.39 -6.56 10.95
CA MET A 60 -5.56 -5.93 11.58
C MET A 60 -5.78 -6.44 13.00
N ARG A 61 -5.65 -7.74 13.22
CA ARG A 61 -5.75 -8.32 14.57
C ARG A 61 -4.70 -7.73 15.50
N TRP A 62 -3.43 -7.73 15.07
CA TRP A 62 -2.34 -7.18 15.86
C TRP A 62 -2.55 -5.68 16.16
N ALA A 63 -2.99 -4.89 15.18
CA ALA A 63 -3.22 -3.46 15.35
C ALA A 63 -4.35 -3.14 16.36
N VAL A 64 -5.36 -4.00 16.49
CA VAL A 64 -6.46 -3.85 17.46
C VAL A 64 -6.03 -4.27 18.87
N GLU A 65 -5.09 -5.21 18.98
CA GLU A 65 -4.55 -5.66 20.28
C GLU A 65 -3.57 -4.66 20.91
N LEU A 66 -3.06 -3.69 20.14
CA LEU A 66 -2.17 -2.64 20.64
C LEU A 66 -2.94 -1.56 21.40
N SER A 67 -2.34 -1.08 22.51
CA SER A 67 -2.84 0.08 23.25
C SER A 67 -2.70 1.39 22.48
N ASP A 68 -1.64 1.50 21.67
CA ASP A 68 -1.28 2.69 20.91
C ASP A 68 -1.32 2.42 19.40
N PHE A 69 -1.56 3.47 18.61
CA PHE A 69 -1.55 3.36 17.16
C PHE A 69 -0.15 2.97 16.65
N PRO A 70 -0.02 1.99 15.74
CA PRO A 70 1.27 1.43 15.38
C PRO A 70 2.19 2.42 14.65
N THR A 71 3.46 2.42 15.05
CA THR A 71 4.55 3.14 14.37
C THR A 71 5.05 2.34 13.17
N VAL A 72 5.67 3.02 12.21
CA VAL A 72 6.28 2.36 11.04
C VAL A 72 7.34 1.34 11.49
N GLU A 73 8.14 1.69 12.49
CA GLU A 73 9.18 0.84 13.06
C GLU A 73 8.61 -0.42 13.72
N ALA A 74 7.50 -0.29 14.46
CA ALA A 74 6.79 -1.43 15.05
C ALA A 74 6.26 -2.40 13.97
N ILE A 75 5.68 -1.87 12.89
CA ILE A 75 5.17 -2.69 11.77
C ILE A 75 6.30 -3.44 11.07
N VAL A 76 7.41 -2.76 10.77
CA VAL A 76 8.59 -3.38 10.14
C VAL A 76 9.14 -4.50 11.02
N ARG A 77 9.28 -4.25 12.32
CA ARG A 77 9.82 -5.22 13.28
C ARG A 77 8.91 -6.43 13.46
N HIS A 78 7.59 -6.25 13.47
CA HIS A 78 6.64 -7.34 13.69
C HIS A 78 6.44 -8.21 12.43
N PHE A 79 6.30 -7.59 11.26
CA PHE A 79 5.95 -8.30 10.01
C PHE A 79 7.13 -8.54 9.06
N GLY A 80 8.32 -7.98 9.34
CA GLY A 80 9.49 -8.11 8.47
C GLY A 80 9.31 -7.47 7.08
N VAL A 81 8.37 -6.53 6.95
CA VAL A 81 8.09 -5.85 5.68
C VAL A 81 9.01 -4.67 5.44
N SER A 82 9.12 -4.22 4.18
CA SER A 82 9.86 -3.00 3.88
C SER A 82 9.18 -1.77 4.52
N ARG A 83 9.98 -0.74 4.82
CA ARG A 83 9.48 0.53 5.38
C ARG A 83 8.38 1.15 4.52
N ALA A 84 8.51 1.10 3.19
CA ALA A 84 7.49 1.59 2.28
C ALA A 84 6.15 0.84 2.41
N THR A 85 6.19 -0.49 2.61
CA THR A 85 4.98 -1.27 2.87
C THR A 85 4.36 -0.90 4.21
N ALA A 86 5.19 -0.75 5.25
CA ALA A 86 4.72 -0.33 6.57
C ALA A 86 4.03 1.04 6.54
N TYR A 87 4.58 2.03 5.83
CA TYR A 87 3.91 3.33 5.63
C TYR A 87 2.53 3.18 4.98
N ARG A 88 2.42 2.37 3.91
CA ARG A 88 1.12 2.15 3.25
C ARG A 88 0.11 1.51 4.19
N TRP A 89 0.50 0.46 4.91
CA TRP A 89 -0.39 -0.22 5.84
C TRP A 89 -0.85 0.70 6.96
N ARG A 90 0.07 1.49 7.51
CA ARG A 90 -0.20 2.47 8.54
C ARG A 90 -1.19 3.55 8.07
N ASN A 91 -1.02 4.05 6.85
CA ASN A 91 -1.93 5.04 6.26
C ASN A 91 -3.33 4.43 6.05
N SER A 92 -3.42 3.24 5.47
CA SER A 92 -4.71 2.55 5.28
C SER A 92 -5.40 2.25 6.62
N LEU A 93 -4.65 1.95 7.68
CA LEU A 93 -5.20 1.81 9.02
C LEU A 93 -5.76 3.15 9.54
N GLY A 94 -5.04 4.25 9.33
CA GLY A 94 -5.52 5.59 9.66
C GLY A 94 -6.80 5.98 8.93
N GLU A 95 -6.87 5.69 7.63
CA GLU A 95 -8.08 5.87 6.82
C GLU A 95 -9.25 5.03 7.36
N THR A 96 -8.98 3.78 7.76
CA THR A 96 -9.97 2.88 8.36
C THR A 96 -10.53 3.45 9.67
N TYR A 97 -9.67 4.06 10.49
CA TYR A 97 -10.06 4.73 11.73
C TYR A 97 -10.52 6.18 11.52
N ARG A 98 -10.54 6.67 10.27
CA ARG A 98 -10.93 8.03 9.90
C ARG A 98 -10.13 9.11 10.65
N LEU A 99 -8.84 8.88 10.82
CA LEU A 99 -7.93 9.84 11.42
C LEU A 99 -7.57 10.93 10.40
N GLU A 100 -7.75 12.19 10.76
CA GLU A 100 -7.34 13.34 9.93
C GLU A 100 -5.80 13.45 9.87
N THR A 101 -5.14 13.15 10.98
CA THR A 101 -3.69 13.12 11.11
C THR A 101 -3.27 11.87 11.86
N LEU A 102 -2.25 11.19 11.35
CA LEU A 102 -1.66 10.06 12.06
C LEU A 102 -0.86 10.53 13.27
N PRO A 103 -0.79 9.76 14.36
CA PRO A 103 0.17 9.97 15.44
C PRO A 103 1.61 10.06 14.89
N PRO A 104 2.58 10.61 15.61
CA PRO A 104 3.96 10.67 15.14
C PRO A 104 4.63 9.28 15.12
N ASN A 105 5.63 9.11 14.26
CA ASN A 105 6.52 7.94 14.31
C ASN A 105 7.61 8.08 15.38
N GLU A 106 8.28 6.98 15.73
CA GLU A 106 9.34 6.95 16.75
C GLU A 106 10.47 7.95 16.44
N HIS A 107 10.85 8.07 15.17
CA HIS A 107 11.88 8.99 14.72
C HIS A 107 11.45 10.46 14.68
N GLU A 108 10.15 10.74 14.74
CA GLU A 108 9.60 12.11 14.81
C GLU A 108 9.51 12.57 16.27
N LEU A 109 9.16 11.65 17.17
CA LEU A 109 9.12 11.88 18.62
C LEU A 109 10.49 12.35 19.16
N THR A 110 11.58 11.79 18.66
CA THR A 110 12.95 12.18 19.09
C THR A 110 13.37 13.57 18.61
N ARG A 111 12.78 14.10 17.53
CA ARG A 111 13.09 15.45 17.03
C ARG A 111 12.36 16.56 17.77
N ILE A 112 11.14 16.30 18.23
CA ILE A 112 10.29 17.31 18.90
C ILE A 112 10.81 17.61 20.32
N GLY A 113 11.52 16.67 20.96
CA GLY A 113 12.07 16.82 22.31
C GLY A 113 13.36 17.63 22.46
N SER A 114 13.92 18.22 21.40
CA SER A 114 15.12 19.05 21.50
C SER A 114 14.76 20.55 21.46
N PRO A 115 14.68 21.26 22.60
CA PRO A 115 14.69 22.71 22.59
C PRO A 115 16.06 23.17 22.10
N GLY A 116 16.12 23.73 20.89
CA GLY A 116 17.31 24.40 20.40
C GLY A 116 17.69 25.55 21.35
N PRO A 117 19.00 25.84 21.56
CA PRO A 117 19.42 26.90 22.46
C PRO A 117 18.80 28.23 22.01
N ALA A 118 18.02 28.81 22.91
CA ALA A 118 17.32 30.06 22.70
C ALA A 118 18.26 31.15 22.16
N ALA A 119 17.79 31.84 21.12
CA ALA A 119 18.32 33.11 20.69
C ALA A 119 18.40 34.06 21.90
N ARG A 120 19.63 34.33 22.36
CA ARG A 120 19.92 35.36 23.35
C ARG A 120 19.72 36.72 22.67
N GLY A 121 18.47 37.18 22.69
CA GLY A 121 18.07 38.50 22.22
C GLY A 121 18.81 39.60 22.96
N LYS A 122 19.35 40.53 22.19
CA LYS A 122 19.88 41.82 22.64
C LYS A 122 18.79 42.58 23.39
N HIS A 123 19.01 42.93 24.65
CA HIS A 123 18.40 44.11 25.25
C HIS A 123 19.48 44.92 25.94
N GLY A 124 19.73 46.11 25.38
CA GLY A 124 20.56 47.14 26.00
C GLY A 124 19.92 47.64 27.29
N ALA A 125 20.77 48.04 28.23
CA ALA A 125 20.42 48.86 29.36
C ALA A 125 21.36 50.06 29.35
N GLY A 126 20.79 51.25 29.18
CA GLY A 126 21.48 52.52 29.26
C GLY A 126 21.81 52.90 30.70
N GLU A 127 22.85 53.72 30.79
CA GLU A 127 23.30 54.56 31.90
C GLU A 127 22.16 55.40 32.52
N PRO A 128 22.30 55.83 33.78
CA PRO A 128 23.09 57.04 34.08
C PRO A 128 24.11 56.93 35.20
#